data_AF-T1EWC1-F1
#
_entry.id   AF-T1EWC1-F1
#
_cell.length_a   1.000
_cell.length_b   1.000
_cell.length_c   1.000
_cell.angle_alpha   90.00
_cell.angle_beta   90.00
_cell.angle_gamma   90.00
#
_symmetry.space_group_name_H-M   'P 1'
#
loop_
_entity.id
_entity.type
_entity.pdbx_description
1 polymer ?
#
loop_
_entity_poly.entity_id
_entity_poly.type
_entity_poly.pdbx_seq_one_letter_code
_entity_poly.pdbx_strand_id
1 'polypeptide(L)'
;MSREVASEPLRRVTHFILNFTDPLGSKLNRILLAEMAVVRPVLKNNCYFAHAENILLAAVSDSDMEIRRFSVEQIIRAREKQTNSNIPVSVFDKKDITLNLAATSFINMIDWDQSNVTSPPMLSHLSNDQLTYTHPILLPDVPCHSQAVERTIKDVSAASCKVYGRKSCHGMVLQSKKSRLEIPKTDSKKDFINS
;
A
#
# COMPACT_ATOMS: atom_id res chain seq x y z
N MET A 1 -20.98 -2.22 -20.28
CA MET A 1 -19.60 -2.75 -20.12
C MET A 1 -18.71 -1.60 -19.70
N SER A 2 -18.58 -1.34 -18.39
CA SER A 2 -17.69 -0.32 -17.84
C SER A 2 -17.22 -0.80 -16.48
N ARG A 3 -16.10 -1.52 -16.45
CA ARG A 3 -15.43 -2.01 -15.24
C ARG A 3 -14.05 -1.35 -15.13
N GLU A 4 -14.01 -0.04 -14.96
CA GLU A 4 -12.75 0.71 -14.78
C GLU A 4 -12.99 1.94 -13.91
N VAL A 5 -13.05 1.81 -12.58
CA VAL A 5 -12.98 3.00 -11.69
C VAL A 5 -12.33 2.72 -10.32
N ALA A 6 -11.56 1.65 -10.17
CA ALA A 6 -10.65 1.52 -9.02
C ALA A 6 -9.23 1.54 -9.55
N SER A 7 -8.40 2.46 -9.07
CA SER A 7 -7.03 2.61 -9.53
C SER A 7 -6.31 1.24 -9.46
N GLU A 8 -5.89 0.80 -10.64
CA GLU A 8 -5.16 -0.45 -10.91
C GLU A 8 -4.04 -0.79 -9.90
N PRO A 9 -3.33 0.16 -9.25
CA PRO A 9 -2.24 -0.15 -8.32
C PRO A 9 -2.72 -0.55 -6.92
N LEU A 10 -3.75 0.13 -6.37
CA LEU A 10 -4.38 -0.33 -5.12
C LEU A 10 -5.08 -1.64 -5.40
N ARG A 11 -5.81 -1.73 -6.51
CA ARG A 11 -6.40 -3.00 -6.94
C ARG A 11 -5.35 -4.08 -7.10
N ARG A 12 -4.08 -3.81 -7.45
CA ARG A 12 -2.96 -4.79 -7.50
C ARG A 12 -2.32 -5.12 -6.16
N VAL A 13 -2.29 -4.20 -5.20
CA VAL A 13 -1.92 -4.50 -3.80
C VAL A 13 -3.03 -5.34 -3.18
N THR A 14 -4.29 -4.93 -3.36
CA THR A 14 -5.45 -5.76 -3.07
C THR A 14 -5.48 -6.98 -3.96
N HIS A 15 -4.96 -7.05 -5.20
CA HIS A 15 -4.88 -8.27 -6.04
C HIS A 15 -3.71 -9.14 -5.63
N PHE A 16 -2.66 -8.62 -4.98
CA PHE A 16 -1.62 -9.43 -4.37
C PHE A 16 -2.16 -10.05 -3.08
N ILE A 17 -2.97 -9.30 -2.33
CA ILE A 17 -3.70 -9.79 -1.16
C ILE A 17 -4.87 -10.72 -1.57
N LEU A 18 -5.62 -10.40 -2.63
CA LEU A 18 -6.85 -11.04 -3.15
C LEU A 18 -6.55 -12.11 -4.22
N ASN A 19 -5.41 -12.14 -4.90
CA ASN A 19 -4.99 -13.39 -5.57
C ASN A 19 -4.51 -14.42 -4.56
N PHE A 20 -4.21 -13.99 -3.32
CA PHE A 20 -4.05 -14.85 -2.15
C PHE A 20 -5.35 -15.01 -1.34
N THR A 21 -6.45 -14.35 -1.71
CA THR A 21 -7.81 -14.52 -1.16
C THR A 21 -8.82 -14.35 -2.30
N ASP A 22 -8.73 -15.24 -3.29
CA ASP A 22 -9.53 -15.17 -4.52
C ASP A 22 -11.01 -15.41 -4.18
N PRO A 23 -11.98 -14.55 -4.58
CA PRO A 23 -13.41 -14.75 -4.29
C PRO A 23 -13.99 -15.97 -5.03
N LEU A 24 -13.29 -16.45 -6.05
CA LEU A 24 -13.44 -17.79 -6.59
C LEU A 24 -12.31 -18.63 -6.03
N GLY A 25 -12.52 -19.31 -4.89
CA GLY A 25 -11.57 -20.22 -4.24
C GLY A 25 -11.08 -21.37 -5.13
N SER A 26 -10.35 -21.06 -6.20
CA SER A 26 -10.01 -21.95 -7.30
C SER A 26 -8.50 -22.02 -7.50
N LYS A 27 -7.75 -20.96 -7.14
CA LYS A 27 -6.28 -20.97 -7.14
C LYS A 27 -5.66 -21.32 -5.78
N LEU A 28 -6.28 -20.97 -4.65
CA LEU A 28 -5.77 -21.36 -3.33
C LEU A 28 -6.14 -22.78 -2.91
N ASN A 29 -7.27 -23.31 -3.39
CA ASN A 29 -7.64 -24.72 -3.21
C ASN A 29 -6.74 -25.70 -3.98
N ARG A 30 -5.76 -25.20 -4.75
CA ARG A 30 -4.71 -26.01 -5.38
C ARG A 30 -3.42 -26.08 -4.57
N ILE A 31 -3.26 -25.28 -3.52
CA ILE A 31 -2.12 -25.38 -2.61
C ILE A 31 -2.43 -26.55 -1.67
N LEU A 32 -1.67 -27.63 -1.80
CA LEU A 32 -1.84 -28.80 -0.94
C LEU A 32 -1.73 -28.36 0.54
N LEU A 33 -2.47 -29.00 1.45
CA LEU A 33 -2.42 -28.72 2.89
C LEU A 33 -0.96 -28.71 3.44
N ALA A 34 -0.07 -29.49 2.83
CA ALA A 34 1.36 -29.51 3.12
C ALA A 34 2.12 -28.22 2.71
N GLU A 35 1.75 -27.61 1.59
CA GLU A 35 2.35 -26.36 1.12
C GLU A 35 1.89 -25.16 1.95
N MET A 36 0.68 -25.22 2.52
CA MET A 36 0.20 -24.18 3.45
C MET A 36 1.11 -24.05 4.69
N ALA A 37 1.75 -25.13 5.14
CA ALA A 37 2.68 -25.08 6.27
C ALA A 37 3.91 -24.20 5.99
N VAL A 38 4.33 -24.12 4.72
CA VAL A 38 5.44 -23.28 4.26
C VAL A 38 4.97 -21.85 3.96
N VAL A 39 3.79 -21.71 3.36
CA VAL A 39 3.25 -20.41 2.93
C VAL A 39 2.77 -19.56 4.14
N ARG A 40 2.18 -20.19 5.16
CA ARG A 40 1.61 -19.48 6.34
C ARG A 40 2.63 -18.61 7.07
N PRO A 41 3.84 -19.10 7.43
CA PRO A 41 4.88 -18.26 8.03
C PRO A 41 5.28 -17.08 7.14
N VAL A 42 5.39 -17.28 5.83
CA VAL A 42 5.78 -16.22 4.88
C VAL A 42 4.70 -15.14 4.80
N LEU A 43 3.43 -15.52 4.74
CA LEU A 43 2.31 -14.57 4.74
C LEU A 43 2.23 -13.79 6.06
N LYS A 44 2.35 -14.49 7.19
CA LYS A 44 2.41 -13.83 8.51
C LYS A 44 3.63 -12.91 8.62
N ASN A 45 4.75 -13.26 8.01
CA ASN A 45 5.95 -12.43 8.02
C ASN A 45 5.83 -11.16 7.17
N ASN A 46 4.99 -11.18 6.14
CA ASN A 46 4.80 -10.08 5.20
C ASN A 46 3.42 -9.41 5.33
N CYS A 47 2.73 -9.55 6.48
CA CYS A 47 1.35 -9.10 6.66
C CYS A 47 1.19 -7.57 6.87
N TYR A 48 2.22 -6.76 6.65
CA TYR A 48 2.15 -5.29 6.81
C TYR A 48 1.03 -4.65 5.98
N PHE A 49 0.67 -5.26 4.85
CA PHE A 49 -0.45 -4.80 4.03
C PHE A 49 -1.82 -5.02 4.66
N ALA A 50 -1.95 -5.97 5.59
CA ALA A 50 -3.19 -6.22 6.33
C ALA A 50 -3.38 -5.26 7.50
N HIS A 51 -2.60 -4.18 7.60
CA HIS A 51 -2.84 -3.13 8.59
C HIS A 51 -4.23 -2.48 8.40
N ALA A 52 -4.90 -2.15 9.50
CA ALA A 52 -6.25 -1.60 9.49
C ALA A 52 -6.38 -0.37 8.57
N GLU A 53 -5.42 0.56 8.59
CA GLU A 53 -5.42 1.73 7.69
C GLU A 53 -5.42 1.35 6.20
N ASN A 54 -4.64 0.33 5.81
CA ASN A 54 -4.54 -0.09 4.42
C ASN A 54 -5.84 -0.76 3.96
N ILE A 55 -6.45 -1.57 4.83
CA ILE A 55 -7.73 -2.21 4.58
C ILE A 55 -8.84 -1.15 4.44
N LEU A 56 -8.86 -0.14 5.30
CA LEU A 56 -9.80 0.99 5.21
C LEU A 56 -9.62 1.79 3.91
N LEU A 57 -8.39 2.04 3.49
CA LEU A 57 -8.11 2.72 2.21
C LEU A 57 -8.62 1.92 1.01
N ALA A 58 -8.40 0.60 0.98
CA ALA A 58 -8.97 -0.23 -0.07
C ALA A 58 -10.51 -0.18 -0.04
N ALA A 59 -11.09 -0.27 1.16
CA ALA A 59 -12.52 -0.35 1.37
C ALA A 59 -13.29 0.92 0.95
N VAL A 60 -12.76 2.13 1.18
CA VAL A 60 -13.42 3.38 0.75
C VAL A 60 -13.53 3.51 -0.78
N SER A 61 -12.66 2.82 -1.51
CA SER A 61 -12.63 2.80 -2.98
C SER A 61 -13.32 1.57 -3.58
N ASP A 62 -13.87 0.68 -2.76
CA ASP A 62 -14.48 -0.57 -3.22
C ASP A 62 -15.78 -0.30 -3.98
N SER A 63 -16.17 -1.23 -4.86
CA SER A 63 -17.45 -1.22 -5.56
C SER A 63 -18.65 -1.56 -4.66
N ASP A 64 -18.44 -2.34 -3.60
CA ASP A 64 -19.49 -2.72 -2.66
C ASP A 64 -19.78 -1.59 -1.67
N MET A 65 -21.05 -1.20 -1.59
CA MET A 65 -21.52 -0.13 -0.71
C MET A 65 -21.39 -0.48 0.77
N GLU A 66 -21.60 -1.74 1.15
CA GLU A 66 -21.54 -2.15 2.56
C GLU A 66 -20.08 -2.11 3.06
N ILE A 67 -19.13 -2.51 2.21
CA ILE A 67 -17.69 -2.38 2.48
C ILE A 67 -17.29 -0.92 2.65
N ARG A 68 -17.74 -0.05 1.74
CA ARG A 68 -17.50 1.41 1.85
C ARG A 68 -18.09 1.97 3.12
N ARG A 69 -19.35 1.63 3.43
CA ARG A 69 -20.06 2.12 4.62
C ARG A 69 -19.34 1.74 5.90
N PHE A 70 -18.97 0.46 6.05
CA PHE A 70 -18.18 0.00 7.18
C PHE A 70 -16.88 0.80 7.32
N SER A 71 -16.16 1.01 6.21
CA SER A 71 -14.89 1.75 6.26
C SER A 71 -15.04 3.21 6.69
N VAL A 72 -16.05 3.91 6.18
CA VAL A 72 -16.34 5.30 6.54
C VAL A 72 -16.68 5.40 8.02
N GLU A 73 -17.53 4.50 8.54
CA GLU A 73 -17.89 4.45 9.96
C GLU A 73 -16.64 4.23 10.85
N GLN A 74 -15.74 3.32 10.48
CA GLN A 74 -14.50 3.08 11.22
C GLN A 74 -13.55 4.28 11.20
N ILE A 75 -13.42 4.95 10.05
CA ILE A 75 -12.57 6.14 9.92
C ILE A 75 -13.09 7.27 10.81
N ILE A 76 -14.40 7.52 10.81
CA ILE A 76 -15.01 8.57 11.65
C ILE A 76 -14.76 8.28 13.13
N ARG A 77 -15.01 7.04 13.58
CA ARG A 77 -14.71 6.61 14.98
C ARG A 77 -13.24 6.80 15.34
N ALA A 78 -12.33 6.46 14.43
CA ALA A 78 -10.90 6.63 14.65
C ALA A 78 -10.50 8.10 14.77
N ARG A 79 -11.10 9.00 13.97
CA ARG A 79 -10.88 10.45 14.07
C ARG A 79 -11.36 11.02 15.41
N GLU A 80 -12.53 10.59 15.88
CA GLU A 80 -13.07 11.03 17.18
C GLU A 80 -12.19 10.56 18.35
N LYS A 81 -11.64 9.34 18.27
CA LYS A 81 -10.69 8.82 19.27
C LYS A 81 -9.39 9.63 19.31
N GLN A 82 -8.93 10.08 18.13
CA GLN A 82 -7.73 10.92 17.99
C GLN A 82 -7.91 12.31 18.59
N THR A 83 -9.06 12.98 18.41
CA THR A 83 -9.29 14.32 18.96
C THR A 83 -9.33 14.36 20.49
N ASN A 84 -9.63 13.23 21.14
CA ASN A 84 -9.82 13.14 22.59
C ASN A 84 -8.56 12.76 23.38
N SER A 85 -7.43 12.47 22.71
CA SER A 85 -6.21 11.98 23.37
C SER A 85 -4.95 12.66 22.85
N ASN A 86 -3.92 12.80 23.69
CA ASN A 86 -2.60 13.27 23.27
C ASN A 86 -1.95 12.13 22.47
N ILE A 87 -1.98 12.19 21.14
CA ILE A 87 -1.75 11.01 20.29
C ILE A 87 -0.24 10.70 20.22
N PRO A 88 0.22 9.52 20.67
CA PRO A 88 1.56 9.04 20.36
C PRO A 88 1.70 8.75 18.85
N VAL A 89 2.92 8.89 18.31
CA VAL A 89 3.23 8.54 16.91
C VAL A 89 2.70 7.13 16.60
N SER A 90 1.95 6.96 15.51
CA SER A 90 1.45 5.66 15.07
C SER A 90 2.61 4.68 14.91
N VAL A 91 2.63 3.63 15.74
CA VAL A 91 3.61 2.56 15.64
C VAL A 91 2.99 1.43 14.81
N PHE A 92 3.67 1.09 13.72
CA PHE A 92 3.29 -0.04 12.88
C PHE A 92 4.11 -1.27 13.32
N ASP A 93 3.67 -1.97 14.36
CA ASP A 93 4.26 -3.25 14.72
C ASP A 93 3.48 -4.40 14.06
N LYS A 94 4.23 -5.35 13.50
CA LYS A 94 3.70 -6.58 12.93
C LYS A 94 2.98 -7.42 13.99
N LYS A 95 3.41 -7.35 15.24
CA LYS A 95 2.81 -8.10 16.35
C LYS A 95 1.34 -7.73 16.57
N ASP A 96 0.94 -6.54 16.16
CA ASP A 96 -0.42 -6.04 16.31
C ASP A 96 -1.35 -6.54 15.19
N ILE A 97 -0.81 -7.25 14.18
CA ILE A 97 -1.56 -7.77 13.04
C ILE A 97 -1.80 -9.27 13.20
N THR A 98 -2.99 -9.62 13.68
CA THR A 98 -3.47 -11.01 13.69
C THR A 98 -4.22 -11.32 12.40
N LEU A 99 -3.57 -12.06 11.50
CA LEU A 99 -4.12 -12.39 10.18
C LEU A 99 -5.03 -13.63 10.22
N ASN A 100 -6.30 -13.44 9.85
CA ASN A 100 -7.24 -14.52 9.59
C ASN A 100 -7.10 -15.04 8.15
N LEU A 101 -6.41 -16.16 8.00
CA LEU A 101 -6.18 -16.80 6.70
C LEU A 101 -7.39 -17.56 6.16
N ALA A 102 -8.44 -17.75 6.96
CA ALA A 102 -9.68 -18.37 6.53
C ALA A 102 -10.72 -17.35 6.03
N ALA A 103 -10.37 -16.05 6.05
CA ALA A 103 -11.26 -14.99 5.62
C ALA A 103 -11.59 -15.10 4.14
N THR A 104 -12.87 -14.96 3.81
CA THR A 104 -13.39 -14.92 2.43
C THR A 104 -13.39 -13.51 1.84
N SER A 105 -13.38 -12.49 2.70
CA SER A 105 -13.32 -11.07 2.33
C SER A 105 -12.13 -10.41 3.01
N PHE A 106 -11.50 -9.46 2.32
CA PHE A 106 -10.34 -8.74 2.82
C PHE A 106 -10.64 -7.91 4.08
N ILE A 107 -11.90 -7.48 4.27
CA ILE A 107 -12.33 -6.81 5.51
C ILE A 107 -12.20 -7.73 6.72
N ASN A 108 -12.43 -9.02 6.54
CA ASN A 108 -12.43 -10.01 7.63
C ASN A 108 -11.04 -10.63 7.86
N MET A 109 -9.99 -10.11 7.18
CA MET A 109 -8.62 -10.60 7.32
C MET A 109 -7.97 -10.20 8.64
N ILE A 110 -8.49 -9.16 9.31
CA ILE A 110 -8.05 -8.76 10.63
C ILE A 110 -9.19 -8.78 11.63
N ASP A 111 -8.83 -8.89 12.90
CA ASP A 111 -9.75 -8.68 14.00
C ASP A 111 -9.83 -7.17 14.30
N TRP A 112 -10.96 -6.54 13.97
CA TRP A 112 -11.19 -5.11 14.17
C TRP A 112 -11.30 -4.71 15.63
N ASP A 113 -11.67 -5.62 16.53
CA ASP A 113 -11.82 -5.33 17.96
C ASP A 113 -10.45 -5.33 18.66
N GLN A 114 -9.52 -6.17 18.18
CA GLN A 114 -8.15 -6.24 18.71
C GLN A 114 -7.18 -5.27 18.02
N SER A 115 -7.47 -4.87 16.78
CA SER A 115 -6.59 -4.00 16.00
C SER A 115 -6.69 -2.53 16.43
N ASN A 116 -5.56 -1.84 16.52
CA ASN A 116 -5.57 -0.40 16.77
C ASN A 116 -5.94 0.37 15.49
N VAL A 117 -7.24 0.63 15.30
CA VAL A 117 -7.74 1.39 14.15
C VAL A 117 -7.41 2.87 14.29
N THR A 118 -6.70 3.40 13.31
CA THR A 118 -6.27 4.80 13.21
C THR A 118 -6.79 5.38 11.89
N SER A 119 -7.09 6.68 11.85
CA SER A 119 -7.56 7.33 10.62
C SER A 119 -6.44 7.36 9.58
N PRO A 120 -6.64 6.84 8.34
CA PRO A 120 -5.61 6.84 7.31
C PRO A 120 -5.12 8.26 6.97
N PRO A 121 -3.80 8.54 7.02
CA PRO A 121 -3.26 9.86 6.70
C PRO A 121 -3.57 10.33 5.27
N MET A 122 -3.72 9.40 4.32
CA MET A 122 -4.09 9.73 2.94
C MET A 122 -5.47 10.38 2.83
N LEU A 123 -6.37 10.14 3.79
CA LEU A 123 -7.71 10.74 3.83
C LEU A 123 -7.76 11.98 4.73
N SER A 124 -6.64 12.41 5.32
CA SER A 124 -6.60 13.56 6.26
C SER A 124 -7.09 14.88 5.65
N HIS A 125 -7.01 15.04 4.34
CA HIS A 125 -7.46 16.22 3.62
C HIS A 125 -8.99 16.30 3.45
N LEU A 126 -9.72 15.21 3.69
CA LEU A 126 -11.18 15.14 3.60
C LEU A 126 -11.82 15.31 4.97
N SER A 127 -12.83 16.19 5.10
CA SER A 127 -13.64 16.31 6.31
C SER A 127 -14.54 15.09 6.51
N ASN A 128 -15.12 14.93 7.70
CA ASN A 128 -16.06 13.83 7.97
C ASN A 128 -17.29 13.89 7.05
N ASP A 129 -17.79 15.10 6.75
CA ASP A 129 -18.94 15.29 5.84
C ASP A 129 -18.62 14.91 4.39
N GLN A 130 -17.35 15.00 3.99
CA GLN A 130 -16.90 14.61 2.65
C GLN A 130 -16.63 13.10 2.52
N LEU A 131 -16.52 12.38 3.64
CA LEU A 131 -16.44 10.92 3.63
C LEU A 131 -17.84 10.34 3.38
N THR A 132 -18.17 10.12 2.11
CA THR A 132 -19.42 9.44 1.73
C THR A 132 -19.17 8.00 1.33
N TYR A 133 -20.10 7.11 1.67
CA TYR A 133 -20.12 5.71 1.21
C TYR A 133 -20.98 5.52 -0.06
N THR A 134 -21.72 6.56 -0.48
CA THR A 134 -22.62 6.48 -1.64
C THR A 134 -21.86 6.22 -2.93
N HIS A 135 -20.67 6.81 -3.06
CA HIS A 135 -19.79 6.66 -4.21
C HIS A 135 -18.38 6.29 -3.73
N PRO A 136 -17.60 5.53 -4.52
CA PRO A 136 -16.21 5.24 -4.20
C PRO A 136 -15.38 6.51 -4.09
N ILE A 137 -14.56 6.61 -3.04
CA ILE A 137 -13.59 7.69 -2.91
C ILE A 137 -12.44 7.40 -3.87
N LEU A 138 -12.19 8.33 -4.79
CA LEU A 138 -11.11 8.19 -5.76
C LEU A 138 -9.77 8.45 -5.06
N LEU A 139 -9.00 7.40 -4.88
CA LEU A 139 -7.64 7.49 -4.37
C LEU A 139 -6.68 7.88 -5.51
N PRO A 140 -5.64 8.69 -5.22
CA PRO A 140 -4.67 9.07 -6.23
C PRO A 140 -4.01 7.82 -6.82
N ASP A 141 -3.76 7.87 -8.12
CA ASP A 141 -3.09 6.77 -8.81
C ASP A 141 -1.62 6.75 -8.39
N VAL A 142 -1.23 5.80 -7.55
CA VAL A 142 0.15 5.66 -7.07
C VAL A 142 0.84 4.61 -7.93
N PRO A 143 1.76 4.99 -8.83
CA PRO A 143 2.48 4.01 -9.64
C PRO A 143 3.43 3.22 -8.72
N CYS A 144 3.02 2.06 -8.24
CA CYS A 144 3.84 1.23 -7.36
C CYS A 144 4.76 0.24 -8.11
N HIS A 145 4.54 0.03 -9.41
CA HIS A 145 5.28 -0.94 -10.23
C HIS A 145 5.85 -0.36 -11.53
N SER A 146 6.15 0.94 -11.55
CA SER A 146 6.87 1.51 -12.70
C SER A 146 8.37 1.21 -12.56
N GLN A 147 9.04 0.94 -13.69
CA GLN A 147 10.51 0.84 -13.70
C GLN A 147 11.17 2.10 -13.11
N ALA A 148 10.53 3.26 -13.25
CA ALA A 148 11.01 4.51 -12.66
C ALA A 148 11.00 4.48 -11.13
N VAL A 149 10.01 3.86 -10.51
CA VAL A 149 9.93 3.67 -9.05
C VAL A 149 11.02 2.72 -8.57
N GLU A 150 11.20 1.57 -9.22
CA GLU A 150 12.28 0.64 -8.89
C GLU A 150 13.67 1.28 -9.00
N ARG A 151 13.91 2.03 -10.09
CA ARG A 151 15.16 2.79 -10.28
C ARG A 151 15.33 3.84 -9.19
N THR A 152 14.27 4.56 -8.82
CA THR A 152 14.33 5.57 -7.77
C THR A 152 14.62 4.96 -6.40
N ILE A 153 14.04 3.79 -6.07
CA ILE A 153 14.36 3.07 -4.83
C ILE A 153 15.86 2.74 -4.79
N LYS A 154 16.42 2.21 -5.88
CA LYS A 154 17.87 1.92 -5.97
C LYS A 154 18.72 3.18 -5.78
N ASP A 155 18.37 4.29 -6.42
CA ASP A 155 19.09 5.55 -6.28
C ASP A 155 19.03 6.09 -4.84
N VAL A 156 17.87 6.01 -4.18
CA VAL A 156 17.69 6.43 -2.78
C VAL A 156 18.48 5.54 -1.83
N SER A 157 18.44 4.21 -2.02
CA SER A 157 19.24 3.27 -1.22
C SER A 157 20.74 3.57 -1.37
N ALA A 158 21.22 3.75 -2.60
CA ALA A 158 22.61 4.09 -2.88
C ALA A 158 23.03 5.42 -2.25
N ALA A 159 22.15 6.42 -2.27
CA ALA A 159 22.40 7.70 -1.61
C ALA A 159 22.41 7.56 -0.07
N SER A 160 21.47 6.83 0.52
CA SER A 160 21.40 6.61 1.97
C SER A 160 22.61 5.87 2.54
N CYS A 161 23.26 5.02 1.75
CA CYS A 161 24.51 4.37 2.14
C CYS A 161 25.71 5.34 2.18
N LYS A 162 25.61 6.50 1.51
CA LYS A 162 26.71 7.47 1.38
C LYS A 162 26.52 8.71 2.25
N VAL A 163 25.28 9.14 2.47
CA VAL A 163 24.97 10.36 3.20
C VAL A 163 23.88 10.12 4.24
N TYR A 164 24.00 10.78 5.38
CA TYR A 164 23.02 10.72 6.45
C TYR A 164 22.01 11.87 6.37
N GLY A 165 20.76 11.57 6.73
CA GLY A 165 19.67 12.55 6.82
C GLY A 165 18.90 12.76 5.52
N ARG A 166 17.60 13.05 5.66
CA ARG A 166 16.64 13.17 4.55
C ARG A 166 17.05 14.21 3.50
N LYS A 167 17.47 15.40 3.94
CA LYS A 167 17.84 16.50 3.03
C LYS A 167 19.07 16.15 2.19
N SER A 168 20.10 15.61 2.82
CA SER A 168 21.35 15.21 2.17
C SER A 168 21.12 14.08 1.17
N CYS A 169 20.38 13.04 1.58
CA CYS A 169 20.02 11.92 0.70
C CYS A 169 19.22 12.40 -0.52
N HIS A 170 18.21 13.24 -0.30
CA HIS A 170 17.42 13.82 -1.39
C HIS A 170 18.29 14.66 -2.35
N GLY A 171 19.15 15.53 -1.82
CA GLY A 171 20.08 16.33 -2.62
C GLY A 171 21.03 15.48 -3.47
N MET A 172 21.56 14.38 -2.91
CA MET A 172 22.42 13.45 -3.64
C MET A 172 21.69 12.73 -4.78
N VAL A 173 20.44 12.32 -4.56
CA VAL A 173 19.60 11.72 -5.62
C VAL A 173 19.35 12.73 -6.74
N LEU A 174 19.00 13.98 -6.40
CA LEU A 174 18.80 15.04 -7.39
C LEU A 174 20.08 15.33 -8.19
N GLN A 175 21.21 15.47 -7.50
CA GLN A 175 22.50 15.71 -8.14
C GLN A 175 22.90 14.55 -9.08
N SER A 176 22.67 13.31 -8.65
CA SER A 176 22.94 12.12 -9.48
C SER A 176 22.05 12.09 -10.72
N LYS A 177 20.75 12.42 -10.58
CA LYS A 177 19.82 12.51 -11.71
C LYS A 177 20.24 13.63 -12.68
N LYS A 178 20.60 14.80 -12.16
CA LYS A 178 21.08 15.93 -12.98
C LYS A 178 22.35 15.57 -13.74
N SER A 179 23.35 14.98 -13.06
CA SER A 179 24.58 14.51 -13.70
C SER A 179 24.32 13.49 -14.81
N ARG A 180 23.38 12.54 -14.61
CA ARG A 180 23.00 11.58 -15.67
C ARG A 180 22.33 12.22 -16.89
N LEU A 181 21.68 13.38 -16.74
CA LEU A 181 21.10 14.13 -17.85
C LEU A 181 22.17 14.91 -18.63
N GLU A 182 23.25 15.30 -17.98
CA GLU A 182 24.39 15.99 -18.61
C GLU A 182 25.27 15.02 -19.42
N ILE A 183 25.23 13.71 -19.12
CA ILE A 183 25.94 12.69 -19.89
C ILE A 183 25.20 12.45 -21.22
N PRO A 184 25.88 12.59 -22.38
CA PRO A 184 25.28 12.29 -23.68
C PRO A 184 24.74 10.86 -23.74
N LYS A 185 23.56 10.67 -24.33
CA LYS A 185 23.07 9.33 -24.64
C LYS A 185 23.92 8.75 -25.76
N THR A 186 24.58 7.64 -25.48
CA THR A 186 25.30 6.85 -26.47
C THR A 186 24.47 5.62 -26.80
N ASP A 187 24.06 5.51 -28.05
CA ASP A 187 23.26 4.36 -28.53
C ASP A 187 24.19 3.23 -28.99
N SER A 188 25.44 3.55 -29.37
CA SER A 188 26.45 2.59 -29.78
C SER A 188 27.83 2.87 -29.16
N LYS A 189 28.68 1.84 -29.10
CA LYS A 189 30.08 1.99 -28.66
C LYS A 189 30.90 2.94 -29.53
N LYS A 190 30.51 3.15 -30.80
CA LYS A 190 31.22 4.07 -31.72
C LYS A 190 31.04 5.54 -31.28
N ASP A 191 29.96 5.83 -30.57
CA ASP A 191 29.59 7.19 -30.17
C ASP A 191 30.53 7.72 -29.08
N PHE A 192 31.21 6.83 -28.34
CA PHE A 192 32.25 7.18 -27.36
C PHE A 192 33.61 7.53 -28.00
N ILE A 193 33.84 7.10 -29.24
CA ILE A 193 35.11 7.33 -29.93
C ILE A 193 35.07 8.67 -30.68
N ASN A 194 33.86 9.14 -31.03
CA ASN A 194 33.64 10.33 -31.85
C ASN A 194 33.10 11.54 -31.07
N SER A 195 33.01 11.45 -29.73
CA SER A 195 32.51 12.49 -28.82
C SER A 195 33.63 13.37 -28.26
#